data_AF-A0A357BKL7-F1
#
_entry.id   AF-A0A357BKL7-F1
#
_cell.length_a   1.000
_cell.length_b   1.000
_cell.length_c   1.000
_cell.angle_alpha   90.00
_cell.angle_beta   90.00
_cell.angle_gamma   90.00
#
_symmetry.space_group_name_H-M   'P 1'
#
loop_
_entity.id
_entity.type
_entity.pdbx_description
1 polymer ?
#
loop_
_entity_poly.entity_id
_entity_poly.type
_entity_poly.pdbx_seq_one_letter_code
_entity_poly.pdbx_strand_id
1 'polypeptide(L)'
;MNRKILSLVLASALASPTTLLAAQGPFKEYRRHQKEKIQAHYDQQKQENQEFRKELKDMSEEQWHNATVEHTRTQFQENQDFHAKMHEERMKHLREKLSNKKKLNEAKKTEIINFAEEQYQENVRFRQQQNQENVEFLDNLAKNAALSKEQKIEAIKDHMQLQLEENKKFHQNQVEERRTEMRDIRSQMKKKDDI
;
A
#
# COMPACT_ATOMS: atom_id res chain seq x y z
N MET A 1 29.81 23.20 -17.06
CA MET A 1 29.35 22.59 -15.80
C MET A 1 28.66 21.27 -16.14
N ASN A 2 29.37 20.16 -15.91
CA ASN A 2 28.96 18.82 -16.31
C ASN A 2 27.94 18.27 -15.30
N ARG A 3 26.66 18.23 -15.68
CA ARG A 3 25.63 17.48 -14.97
C ARG A 3 25.75 16.01 -15.36
N LYS A 4 26.54 15.24 -14.61
CA LYS A 4 26.46 13.77 -14.65
C LYS A 4 25.17 13.37 -13.93
N ILE A 5 24.11 13.22 -14.69
CA ILE A 5 22.90 12.51 -14.27
C ILE A 5 23.33 11.03 -14.22
N LEU A 6 23.66 10.54 -13.03
CA LEU A 6 23.86 9.11 -12.81
C LEU A 6 22.48 8.45 -12.79
N SER A 7 22.05 7.99 -13.95
CA SER A 7 21.01 6.96 -14.07
C SER A 7 21.59 5.66 -13.50
N LEU A 8 21.40 5.42 -12.20
CA LEU A 8 21.67 4.11 -11.62
C LEU A 8 20.38 3.29 -11.69
N VAL A 9 20.15 2.69 -12.87
CA VAL A 9 19.16 1.61 -13.02
C VAL A 9 19.76 0.39 -12.32
N LEU A 10 19.46 0.23 -11.03
CA LEU A 10 19.78 -0.99 -10.30
C LEU A 10 18.70 -2.03 -10.64
N ALA A 11 18.91 -2.73 -11.77
CA ALA A 11 18.16 -3.91 -12.12
C ALA A 11 18.53 -5.05 -11.17
N SER A 12 17.92 -5.06 -9.98
CA SER A 12 18.00 -6.18 -9.04
C SER A 12 17.14 -7.33 -9.58
N ALA A 13 17.79 -8.23 -10.32
CA ALA A 13 17.22 -9.51 -10.72
C ALA A 13 16.85 -10.32 -9.46
N LEU A 14 15.57 -10.30 -9.08
CA LEU A 14 15.00 -11.18 -8.08
C LEU A 14 14.96 -12.61 -8.63
N ALA A 15 16.08 -13.33 -8.51
CA ALA A 15 16.07 -14.77 -8.56
C ALA A 15 15.32 -15.27 -7.32
N SER A 16 14.01 -15.53 -7.46
CA SER A 16 13.22 -16.13 -6.39
C SER A 16 13.73 -17.56 -6.13
N PRO A 17 14.13 -17.91 -4.90
CA PRO A 17 14.45 -19.28 -4.56
C PRO A 17 13.16 -20.10 -4.63
N THR A 18 13.14 -21.07 -5.55
CA THR A 18 12.10 -22.09 -5.66
C THR A 18 12.30 -23.10 -4.53
N THR A 19 11.88 -22.75 -3.32
CA THR A 19 11.78 -23.72 -2.23
C THR A 19 10.49 -24.50 -2.33
N LEU A 20 10.61 -25.72 -2.86
CA LEU A 20 9.70 -26.83 -2.61
C LEU A 20 9.51 -27.00 -1.09
N LEU A 21 8.29 -26.79 -0.59
CA LEU A 21 7.86 -27.28 0.73
C LEU A 21 6.38 -27.67 0.68
N ALA A 22 6.15 -28.97 0.81
CA ALA A 22 4.85 -29.61 0.81
C ALA A 22 4.11 -29.45 2.17
N ALA A 23 2.78 -29.59 2.08
CA ALA A 23 1.83 -29.89 3.15
C ALA A 23 1.40 -28.76 4.11
N GLN A 24 1.00 -27.61 3.56
CA GLN A 24 -0.15 -26.87 4.10
C GLN A 24 -1.19 -26.76 2.98
N GLY A 25 -2.49 -26.89 3.28
CA GLY A 25 -3.53 -26.77 2.24
C GLY A 25 -3.38 -25.48 1.44
N PRO A 26 -3.88 -25.41 0.19
CA PRO A 26 -3.57 -24.34 -0.77
C PRO A 26 -3.82 -22.92 -0.23
N PHE A 27 -4.73 -22.78 0.75
CA PHE A 27 -5.03 -21.50 1.39
C PHE A 27 -3.99 -21.01 2.41
N LYS A 28 -3.39 -21.91 3.21
CA LYS A 28 -2.36 -21.52 4.18
C LYS A 28 -1.08 -21.11 3.46
N GLU A 29 -0.71 -21.87 2.43
CA GLU A 29 0.40 -21.56 1.53
C GLU A 29 0.21 -20.22 0.83
N TYR A 30 -0.97 -19.98 0.25
CA TYR A 30 -1.30 -18.68 -0.33
C TYR A 30 -1.11 -17.53 0.67
N ARG A 31 -1.61 -17.67 1.90
CA ARG A 31 -1.44 -16.63 2.94
C ARG A 31 0.02 -16.41 3.32
N ARG A 32 0.80 -17.47 3.46
CA ARG A 32 2.23 -17.39 3.77
C ARG A 32 2.97 -16.64 2.68
N HIS A 33 2.78 -17.04 1.43
CA HIS A 33 3.41 -16.41 0.27
C HIS A 33 3.03 -14.93 0.13
N GLN A 34 1.76 -14.58 0.36
CA GLN A 34 1.32 -13.17 0.39
C GLN A 34 2.01 -12.38 1.50
N LYS A 35 2.16 -12.96 2.70
CA LYS A 35 2.85 -12.32 3.82
C LYS A 35 4.34 -12.12 3.52
N GLU A 36 4.99 -13.10 2.91
CA GLU A 36 6.40 -13.02 2.52
C GLU A 36 6.64 -11.91 1.49
N LYS A 37 5.80 -11.80 0.46
CA LYS A 37 5.87 -10.69 -0.52
C LYS A 37 5.73 -9.32 0.14
N ILE A 38 4.76 -9.19 1.04
CA ILE A 38 4.52 -7.93 1.77
C ILE A 38 5.72 -7.59 2.66
N GLN A 39 6.24 -8.57 3.38
CA GLN A 39 7.39 -8.37 4.25
C GLN A 39 8.62 -7.95 3.45
N ALA A 40 8.91 -8.65 2.34
CA ALA A 40 10.03 -8.33 1.47
C ALA A 40 9.92 -6.90 0.90
N HIS A 41 8.73 -6.50 0.46
CA HIS A 41 8.48 -5.13 -0.03
C HIS A 41 8.75 -4.08 1.06
N TYR A 42 8.28 -4.29 2.28
CA TYR A 42 8.54 -3.36 3.39
C TYR A 42 10.00 -3.33 3.83
N ASP A 43 10.69 -4.47 3.81
CA ASP A 43 12.11 -4.53 4.13
C ASP A 43 12.96 -3.80 3.09
N GLN A 44 12.60 -3.94 1.80
CA GLN A 44 13.20 -3.18 0.71
C GLN A 44 12.98 -1.66 0.91
N GLN A 45 11.74 -1.21 1.08
CA GLN A 45 11.46 0.22 1.29
C GLN A 45 12.15 0.76 2.55
N LYS A 46 12.27 -0.04 3.61
CA LYS A 46 13.01 0.37 4.81
C LYS A 46 14.49 0.61 4.50
N GLN A 47 15.11 -0.24 3.68
CA GLN A 47 16.51 -0.09 3.27
C GLN A 47 16.69 1.16 2.39
N GLU A 48 15.85 1.31 1.36
CA GLU A 48 15.85 2.48 0.47
C GLU A 48 15.69 3.79 1.27
N ASN A 49 14.75 3.83 2.22
CA ASN A 49 14.52 5.00 3.06
C ASN A 49 15.71 5.29 4.00
N GLN A 50 16.43 4.26 4.44
CA GLN A 50 17.65 4.46 5.24
C GLN A 50 18.79 5.01 4.42
N GLU A 51 18.95 4.56 3.18
CA GLU A 51 19.96 5.05 2.24
C GLU A 51 19.65 6.49 1.83
N PHE A 52 18.42 6.77 1.44
CA PHE A 52 17.96 8.10 1.11
C PHE A 52 18.23 9.13 2.24
N ARG A 53 17.94 8.77 3.50
CA ARG A 53 18.25 9.63 4.65
C ARG A 53 19.73 9.93 4.84
N LYS A 54 20.63 9.03 4.41
CA LYS A 54 22.08 9.29 4.44
C LYS A 54 22.47 10.29 3.36
N GLU A 55 21.91 10.15 2.15
CA GLU A 55 22.16 11.05 1.02
C GLU A 55 21.73 12.49 1.32
N LEU A 56 20.64 12.67 2.07
CA LEU A 56 20.10 13.99 2.41
C LEU A 56 20.98 14.83 3.35
N LYS A 57 21.95 14.25 4.06
CA LYS A 57 22.65 14.95 5.17
C LYS A 57 23.46 16.17 4.73
N ASP A 58 24.08 16.08 3.56
CA ASP A 58 25.01 17.10 3.06
C ASP A 58 24.44 17.94 1.91
N MET A 59 23.13 17.80 1.66
CA MET A 59 22.44 18.56 0.61
C MET A 59 22.09 19.98 1.07
N SER A 60 22.14 20.93 0.13
CA SER A 60 21.53 22.25 0.33
C SER A 60 20.01 22.14 0.49
N GLU A 61 19.35 23.18 1.01
CA GLU A 61 17.89 23.17 1.23
C GLU A 61 17.09 22.92 -0.05
N GLU A 62 17.48 23.55 -1.16
CA GLU A 62 16.84 23.34 -2.47
C GLU A 62 17.04 21.91 -2.97
N GLN A 63 18.24 21.36 -2.84
CA GLN A 63 18.53 19.97 -3.23
C GLN A 63 17.78 18.97 -2.35
N TRP A 64 17.74 19.22 -1.04
CA TRP A 64 17.02 18.42 -0.07
C TRP A 64 15.52 18.35 -0.40
N HIS A 65 14.92 19.51 -0.70
CA HIS A 65 13.50 19.57 -1.05
C HIS A 65 13.20 18.80 -2.34
N ASN A 66 13.94 19.09 -3.42
CA ASN A 66 13.74 18.42 -4.70
C ASN A 66 13.95 16.90 -4.58
N ALA A 67 14.98 16.46 -3.86
CA ALA A 67 15.23 15.04 -3.62
C ALA A 67 14.11 14.39 -2.79
N THR A 68 13.57 15.09 -1.77
CA THR A 68 12.47 14.58 -0.94
C THR A 68 11.17 14.45 -1.72
N VAL A 69 10.82 15.43 -2.55
CA VAL A 69 9.63 15.37 -3.40
C VAL A 69 9.75 14.23 -4.42
N GLU A 70 10.91 14.08 -5.07
CA GLU A 70 11.13 13.02 -6.06
C GLU A 70 11.12 11.63 -5.42
N HIS A 71 11.77 11.47 -4.27
CA HIS A 71 11.75 10.22 -3.51
C HIS A 71 10.33 9.86 -3.07
N THR A 72 9.55 10.83 -2.59
CA THR A 72 8.15 10.62 -2.21
C THR A 72 7.30 10.15 -3.39
N ARG A 73 7.46 10.77 -4.57
CA ARG A 73 6.77 10.37 -5.80
C ARG A 73 7.17 8.97 -6.26
N THR A 74 8.46 8.65 -6.20
CA THR A 74 9.00 7.34 -6.59
C THR A 74 8.44 6.24 -5.69
N GLN A 75 8.54 6.40 -4.37
CA GLN A 75 8.00 5.45 -3.39
C GLN A 75 6.49 5.29 -3.53
N PHE A 76 5.77 6.38 -3.85
CA PHE A 76 4.34 6.30 -4.10
C PHE A 76 4.02 5.45 -5.33
N GLN A 77 4.73 5.65 -6.45
CA GLN A 77 4.53 4.86 -7.67
C GLN A 77 4.87 3.37 -7.44
N GLU A 78 5.98 3.08 -6.79
CA GLU A 78 6.37 1.70 -6.44
C GLU A 78 5.31 1.02 -5.56
N ASN A 79 4.79 1.75 -4.58
CA ASN A 79 3.72 1.25 -3.72
C ASN A 79 2.42 1.04 -4.51
N GLN A 80 2.06 1.93 -5.42
CA GLN A 80 0.90 1.74 -6.29
C GLN A 80 1.04 0.46 -7.12
N ASP A 81 2.18 0.27 -7.79
CA ASP A 81 2.44 -0.91 -8.63
C ASP A 81 2.43 -2.21 -7.83
N PHE A 82 3.06 -2.21 -6.65
CA PHE A 82 3.04 -3.35 -5.74
C PHE A 82 1.61 -3.70 -5.32
N HIS A 83 0.83 -2.70 -4.91
CA HIS A 83 -0.54 -2.93 -4.46
C HIS A 83 -1.49 -3.33 -5.59
N ALA A 84 -1.29 -2.85 -6.82
CA ALA A 84 -2.03 -3.30 -8.00
C ALA A 84 -1.78 -4.79 -8.28
N LYS A 85 -0.51 -5.22 -8.32
CA LYS A 85 -0.16 -6.65 -8.51
C LYS A 85 -0.75 -7.53 -7.41
N MET A 86 -0.67 -7.08 -6.16
CA MET A 86 -1.24 -7.81 -5.02
C MET A 86 -2.77 -7.88 -5.09
N HIS A 87 -3.43 -6.85 -5.60
CA HIS A 87 -4.88 -6.87 -5.85
C HIS A 87 -5.25 -7.89 -6.93
N GLU A 88 -4.56 -7.88 -8.07
CA GLU A 88 -4.78 -8.85 -9.14
C GLU A 88 -4.67 -10.30 -8.65
N GLU A 89 -3.62 -10.62 -7.89
CA GLU A 89 -3.42 -11.94 -7.29
C GLU A 89 -4.56 -12.31 -6.32
N ARG A 90 -5.00 -11.36 -5.49
CA ARG A 90 -6.10 -11.55 -4.55
C ARG A 90 -7.43 -11.77 -5.26
N MET A 91 -7.71 -11.01 -6.32
CA MET A 91 -8.93 -11.14 -7.09
C MET A 91 -8.97 -12.46 -7.87
N LYS A 92 -7.83 -12.90 -8.42
CA LYS A 92 -7.72 -14.22 -9.03
C LYS A 92 -8.02 -15.32 -8.02
N HIS A 93 -7.38 -15.29 -6.85
CA HIS A 93 -7.61 -16.27 -5.79
C HIS A 93 -9.06 -16.24 -5.28
N LEU A 94 -9.67 -15.05 -5.15
CA LEU A 94 -11.06 -14.89 -4.73
C LEU A 94 -12.02 -15.52 -5.74
N ARG A 95 -11.84 -15.26 -7.03
CA ARG A 95 -12.67 -15.84 -8.10
C ARG A 95 -12.57 -17.36 -8.14
N GLU A 96 -11.35 -17.92 -8.05
CA GLU A 96 -11.12 -19.36 -7.94
C GLU A 96 -11.78 -19.97 -6.69
N LYS A 97 -11.74 -19.25 -5.57
CA LYS A 97 -12.40 -19.72 -4.34
C LYS A 97 -13.92 -19.71 -4.49
N LEU A 98 -14.49 -18.67 -5.11
CA LEU A 98 -15.93 -18.52 -5.30
C LEU A 98 -16.50 -19.48 -6.34
N SER A 99 -15.77 -19.81 -7.41
CA SER A 99 -16.20 -20.80 -8.40
C SER A 99 -16.45 -22.18 -7.76
N ASN A 100 -15.64 -22.53 -6.77
CA ASN A 100 -15.77 -23.76 -5.99
C ASN A 100 -16.88 -23.72 -4.92
N LYS A 101 -17.58 -22.59 -4.73
CA LYS A 101 -18.68 -22.47 -3.76
C LYS A 101 -20.04 -22.74 -4.39
N LYS A 102 -20.47 -24.00 -4.32
CA LYS A 102 -21.80 -24.47 -4.79
C LYS A 102 -22.99 -23.86 -4.05
N LYS A 103 -22.80 -23.43 -2.78
CA LYS A 103 -23.86 -22.81 -1.96
C LYS A 103 -24.14 -21.34 -2.31
N LEU A 104 -23.30 -20.72 -3.15
CA LEU A 104 -23.50 -19.34 -3.59
C LEU A 104 -24.01 -19.35 -5.03
N ASN A 105 -25.06 -18.58 -5.31
CA ASN A 105 -25.46 -18.30 -6.68
C ASN A 105 -24.53 -17.26 -7.32
N GLU A 106 -24.61 -17.11 -8.63
CA GLU A 106 -23.73 -16.20 -9.37
C GLU A 106 -23.92 -14.74 -8.95
N ALA A 107 -25.15 -14.30 -8.66
CA ALA A 107 -25.41 -12.95 -8.17
C ALA A 107 -24.62 -12.62 -6.89
N LYS A 108 -24.57 -13.54 -5.93
CA LYS A 108 -23.81 -13.36 -4.67
C LYS A 108 -22.30 -13.47 -4.85
N LYS A 109 -21.83 -14.29 -5.79
CA LYS A 109 -20.41 -14.32 -6.12
C LYS A 109 -19.97 -12.97 -6.71
N THR A 110 -20.79 -12.38 -7.59
CA THR A 110 -20.55 -11.05 -8.15
C THR A 110 -20.57 -9.97 -7.08
N GLU A 111 -21.53 -9.99 -6.15
CA GLU A 111 -21.57 -9.03 -5.04
C GLU A 111 -20.30 -9.06 -4.19
N ILE A 112 -19.80 -10.26 -3.84
CA ILE A 112 -18.54 -10.40 -3.08
C ILE A 112 -17.34 -9.86 -3.86
N ILE A 113 -17.30 -10.10 -5.18
CA ILE A 113 -16.24 -9.60 -6.06
C ILE A 113 -16.29 -8.07 -6.14
N ASN A 114 -17.49 -7.50 -6.29
CA ASN A 114 -17.68 -6.05 -6.38
C ASN A 114 -17.29 -5.37 -5.06
N PHE A 115 -17.72 -5.91 -3.93
CA PHE A 115 -17.32 -5.39 -2.62
C PHE A 115 -15.79 -5.40 -2.44
N ALA A 116 -15.12 -6.46 -2.87
CA ALA A 116 -13.65 -6.52 -2.82
C ALA A 116 -12.98 -5.47 -3.73
N GLU A 117 -13.56 -5.22 -4.91
CA GLU A 117 -13.10 -4.19 -5.84
C GLU A 117 -13.33 -2.78 -5.27
N GLU A 118 -14.51 -2.50 -4.72
CA GLU A 118 -14.85 -1.22 -4.10
C GLU A 118 -13.89 -0.86 -2.97
N GLN A 119 -13.60 -1.83 -2.08
CA GLN A 119 -12.62 -1.66 -1.02
C GLN A 119 -11.23 -1.37 -1.58
N TYR A 120 -10.81 -2.04 -2.67
CA TYR A 120 -9.53 -1.73 -3.32
C TYR A 120 -9.51 -0.31 -3.88
N GLN A 121 -10.55 0.10 -4.60
CA GLN A 121 -10.65 1.44 -5.20
C GLN A 121 -10.65 2.54 -4.12
N GLU A 122 -11.32 2.32 -3.00
CA GLU A 122 -11.31 3.24 -1.86
C GLU A 122 -9.89 3.37 -1.27
N ASN A 123 -9.18 2.26 -1.08
CA ASN A 123 -7.79 2.27 -0.64
C ASN A 123 -6.87 3.01 -1.63
N VAL A 124 -7.10 2.86 -2.94
CA VAL A 124 -6.34 3.59 -3.98
C VAL A 124 -6.58 5.09 -3.87
N ARG A 125 -7.85 5.52 -3.80
CA ARG A 125 -8.20 6.94 -3.69
C ARG A 125 -7.65 7.57 -2.42
N PHE A 126 -7.78 6.89 -1.28
CA PHE A 126 -7.26 7.37 -0.01
C PHE A 126 -5.73 7.60 -0.08
N ARG A 127 -4.97 6.66 -0.63
CA ARG A 127 -3.51 6.81 -0.78
C ARG A 127 -3.13 7.88 -1.79
N GLN A 128 -3.88 8.02 -2.89
CA GLN A 128 -3.68 9.09 -3.87
C GLN A 128 -3.86 10.46 -3.21
N GLN A 129 -4.93 10.63 -2.44
CA GLN A 129 -5.20 11.86 -1.71
C GLN A 129 -4.07 12.17 -0.72
N GLN A 130 -3.66 11.20 0.11
CA GLN A 130 -2.56 11.40 1.04
C GLN A 130 -1.24 11.78 0.35
N ASN A 131 -0.92 11.13 -0.77
CA ASN A 131 0.28 11.48 -1.52
C ASN A 131 0.22 12.92 -2.06
N GLN A 132 -0.93 13.33 -2.58
CA GLN A 132 -1.14 14.71 -3.03
C GLN A 132 -0.96 15.70 -1.86
N GLU A 133 -1.62 15.45 -0.73
CA GLU A 133 -1.50 16.27 0.48
C GLU A 133 -0.06 16.36 0.98
N ASN A 134 0.68 15.24 0.96
CA ASN A 134 2.08 15.20 1.40
C ASN A 134 2.99 16.02 0.48
N VAL A 135 2.83 15.92 -0.84
CA VAL A 135 3.60 16.71 -1.81
C VAL A 135 3.26 18.20 -1.67
N GLU A 136 1.97 18.54 -1.59
CA GLU A 136 1.53 19.93 -1.39
C GLU A 136 2.04 20.52 -0.07
N PHE A 137 2.01 19.74 1.02
CA PHE A 137 2.54 20.13 2.30
C PHE A 137 4.04 20.45 2.23
N LEU A 138 4.84 19.56 1.61
CA LEU A 138 6.29 19.77 1.44
C LEU A 138 6.60 20.97 0.56
N ASP A 139 5.86 21.17 -0.52
CA ASP A 139 6.01 22.33 -1.42
C ASP A 139 5.72 23.64 -0.69
N ASN A 140 4.66 23.68 0.13
CA ASN A 140 4.30 24.85 0.92
C ASN A 140 5.34 25.13 2.01
N LEU A 141 5.84 24.08 2.65
CA LEU A 141 6.86 24.20 3.69
C LEU A 141 8.19 24.72 3.15
N ALA A 142 8.60 24.27 1.96
CA ALA A 142 9.81 24.75 1.30
C ALA A 142 9.73 26.24 0.95
N LYS A 143 8.57 26.70 0.46
CA LYS A 143 8.32 28.11 0.10
C LYS A 143 8.20 29.04 1.32
N ASN A 144 8.01 28.50 2.52
CA ASN A 144 7.86 29.30 3.73
C ASN A 144 9.21 29.76 4.29
N ALA A 145 9.64 30.96 3.90
CA ALA A 145 10.87 31.59 4.37
C ALA A 145 10.80 32.08 5.83
N ALA A 146 9.62 32.12 6.45
CA ALA A 146 9.46 32.54 7.84
C ALA A 146 9.83 31.46 8.86
N LEU A 147 9.94 30.20 8.43
CA LEU A 147 10.26 29.07 9.29
C LEU A 147 11.75 28.74 9.26
N SER A 148 12.34 28.55 10.44
CA SER A 148 13.67 27.96 10.57
C SER A 148 13.68 26.50 10.13
N LYS A 149 14.88 25.95 9.91
CA LYS A 149 15.06 24.54 9.59
C LYS A 149 14.46 23.62 10.66
N GLU A 150 14.66 23.94 11.92
CA GLU A 150 14.13 23.18 13.07
C GLU A 150 12.59 23.23 13.09
N GLN A 151 12.00 24.40 12.81
CA GLN A 151 10.55 24.55 12.74
C GLN A 151 9.95 23.78 11.55
N LYS A 152 10.65 23.76 10.40
CA LYS A 152 10.25 22.94 9.25
C LYS A 152 10.30 21.44 9.58
N ILE A 153 11.36 20.99 10.27
CA ILE A 153 11.47 19.60 10.72
C ILE A 153 10.31 19.22 11.66
N GLU A 154 9.98 20.09 12.61
CA GLU A 154 8.88 19.82 13.54
C GLU A 154 7.52 19.79 12.83
N ALA A 155 7.27 20.72 11.92
CA ALA A 155 6.06 20.70 11.10
C ALA A 155 5.92 19.39 10.29
N ILE A 156 7.02 18.84 9.77
CA ILE A 156 7.01 17.53 9.09
C ILE A 156 6.60 16.43 10.06
N LYS A 157 7.14 16.41 11.29
CA LYS A 157 6.76 15.38 12.28
C LYS A 157 5.29 15.47 12.65
N ASP A 158 4.79 16.68 12.88
CA ASP A 158 3.38 16.91 13.22
C ASP A 158 2.46 16.44 12.09
N HIS A 159 2.79 16.77 10.84
CA HIS A 159 2.05 16.31 9.66
C HIS A 159 2.06 14.78 9.55
N MET A 160 3.21 14.13 9.76
CA MET A 160 3.30 12.67 9.76
C MET A 160 2.48 12.03 10.89
N GLN A 161 2.43 12.65 12.07
CA GLN A 161 1.63 12.15 13.19
C GLN A 161 0.13 12.25 12.91
N LEU A 162 -0.33 13.32 12.26
CA LEU A 162 -1.72 13.46 11.81
C LEU A 162 -2.08 12.36 10.81
N GLN A 163 -1.22 12.15 9.81
CA GLN A 163 -1.40 11.09 8.80
C GLN A 163 -1.45 9.69 9.44
N LEU A 164 -0.68 9.43 10.50
CA LEU A 164 -0.75 8.17 11.25
C LEU A 164 -2.12 7.94 11.91
N GLU A 165 -2.72 8.96 12.51
CA GLU A 165 -4.04 8.86 13.14
C GLU A 165 -5.15 8.71 12.08
N GLU A 166 -5.06 9.44 10.97
CA GLU A 166 -5.98 9.29 9.84
C GLU A 166 -5.93 7.88 9.26
N ASN A 167 -4.72 7.35 9.04
CA ASN A 167 -4.49 5.98 8.58
C ASN A 167 -5.13 4.94 9.52
N LYS A 168 -4.97 5.13 10.82
CA LYS A 168 -5.54 4.24 11.84
C LYS A 168 -7.06 4.27 11.80
N LYS A 169 -7.67 5.45 11.72
CA LYS A 169 -9.13 5.62 11.64
C LYS A 169 -9.69 5.00 10.36
N PHE A 170 -9.06 5.27 9.22
CA PHE A 170 -9.43 4.69 7.93
C PHE A 170 -9.37 3.15 7.97
N HIS A 171 -8.30 2.58 8.53
CA HIS A 171 -8.18 1.13 8.69
C HIS A 171 -9.27 0.53 9.60
N GLN A 172 -9.61 1.21 10.69
CA GLN A 172 -10.68 0.79 11.59
C GLN A 172 -12.04 0.73 10.87
N ASN A 173 -12.40 1.80 10.14
CA ASN A 173 -13.65 1.85 9.35
C ASN A 173 -13.72 0.68 8.35
N GLN A 174 -12.64 0.49 7.59
CA GLN A 174 -12.49 -0.62 6.64
C GLN A 174 -12.67 -2.01 7.29
N VAL A 175 -12.16 -2.21 8.52
CA VAL A 175 -12.36 -3.46 9.27
C VAL A 175 -13.83 -3.65 9.66
N GLU A 176 -14.49 -2.58 10.10
CA GLU A 176 -15.90 -2.61 10.51
C GLU A 176 -16.85 -2.87 9.33
N GLU A 177 -16.62 -2.22 8.19
CA GLU A 177 -17.36 -2.44 6.94
C GLU A 177 -17.26 -3.90 6.51
N ARG A 178 -16.03 -4.44 6.41
CA ARG A 178 -15.81 -5.85 6.09
C ARG A 178 -16.50 -6.80 7.07
N ARG A 179 -16.48 -6.47 8.36
CA ARG A 179 -17.12 -7.30 9.39
C ARG A 179 -18.64 -7.31 9.20
N THR A 180 -19.23 -6.16 8.88
CA THR A 180 -20.68 -6.01 8.66
C THR A 180 -21.11 -6.76 7.42
N GLU A 181 -20.41 -6.54 6.30
CA GLU A 181 -20.68 -7.21 5.03
C GLU A 181 -20.57 -8.75 5.16
N MET A 182 -19.52 -9.22 5.84
CA MET A 182 -19.35 -10.65 6.08
C MET A 182 -20.40 -11.25 7.02
N ARG A 183 -20.98 -10.46 7.92
CA ARG A 183 -22.10 -10.91 8.75
C ARG A 183 -23.35 -11.04 7.91
N ASP A 184 -23.62 -10.09 7.02
CA ASP A 184 -24.80 -10.12 6.16
C ASP A 184 -24.76 -11.31 5.19
N ILE A 185 -23.65 -11.47 4.46
CA ILE A 185 -23.44 -12.63 3.56
C ILE A 185 -23.64 -13.96 4.29
N ARG A 186 -23.06 -14.12 5.49
CA ARG A 186 -23.25 -15.34 6.29
C ARG A 186 -24.70 -15.55 6.72
N SER A 187 -25.41 -14.50 7.08
CA SER A 187 -26.80 -14.58 7.56
C SER A 187 -27.74 -14.97 6.43
N GLN A 188 -27.52 -14.43 5.23
CA GLN A 188 -28.28 -14.78 4.04
C GLN A 188 -27.98 -16.20 3.54
N MET A 189 -26.74 -16.69 3.69
CA MET A 189 -26.40 -18.09 3.38
C MET A 189 -27.16 -19.09 4.27
N LYS A 190 -27.42 -18.76 5.54
CA LYS A 190 -28.18 -19.63 6.45
C LYS A 190 -29.67 -19.67 6.14
N LYS A 191 -30.28 -18.52 5.85
CA LYS A 191 -31.73 -18.42 5.54
C LYS A 191 -32.15 -19.23 4.30
N LYS A 192 -31.23 -19.53 3.39
CA LYS A 192 -31.51 -20.31 2.18
C LYS A 192 -31.41 -21.84 2.39
N ASP A 193 -30.85 -22.27 3.51
CA ASP A 193 -30.80 -23.69 3.91
C ASP A 193 -32.08 -24.09 4.72
N ASP A 194 -32.98 -23.14 5.03
CA ASP A 194 -34.22 -23.33 5.82
C ASP A 194 -35.52 -23.36 4.97
N ILE A 195 -35.42 -23.52 3.64
CA ILE A 195 -36.53 -23.72 2.69
C ILE A 195 -36.22 -24.95 1.83
#